data_AF-A0A6B3NE68-F1
#
_entry.id   AF-A0A6B3NE68-F1
#
_cell.length_a   1.000
_cell.length_b   1.000
_cell.length_c   1.000
_cell.angle_alpha   90.00
_cell.angle_beta   90.00
_cell.angle_gamma   90.00
#
_symmetry.space_group_name_H-M   'P 1'
#
loop_
_entity.id
_entity.type
_entity.pdbx_description
1 polymer ?
#
loop_
_entity_poly.entity_id
_entity_poly.type
_entity_poly.pdbx_seq_one_letter_code
_entity_poly.pdbx_strand_id
1 'polypeptide(L)'
;MKSRIRGIFLLLAIVLPAIASWRVQAQITSESGVNGTGTNVNLEGDQFNITGGSLGGENLFHSFEQFGLEEGQIANFILNNPDIENILGRIVGGDSSLINGILRITGGNANLFLMNPAGIVFGPNVRLDLPGSFTATTATGIGFGEDNWFNAFGANDYENLVGTPNTFIFEQTEPRAIINRGNLEVKEGQNLTLIGGSVLNEGDIIVPGGNLTISAVPGENLVRISQPGSLLSLEIEPLKTAEGENQAIQLEDLPILLTGSIDSSEGRISSSSKTGNGGEINLNATNQITTGSIDSSSINGDGGEINLNATNQITTGSIDSSSINGDGGSVRLKAGGDIEVDYINAEGGINSRGGEVDIETKGFFRATDTFTASNGLEASISNIGGSGGGDITIKHGGDRETPFIVGDATENGTAGSIITNGDFELVPVQSLPLITEEGNIKVISIETILP
;
A
#
# COMPACT_ATOMS: atom_id res chain seq x y z
N MET A 1 46.12 65.20 -42.13
CA MET A 1 45.93 64.00 -41.28
C MET A 1 44.78 64.29 -40.31
N LYS A 2 43.90 63.31 -40.06
CA LYS A 2 42.70 63.30 -39.19
C LYS A 2 41.32 63.27 -39.90
N SER A 3 41.05 62.08 -40.43
CA SER A 3 39.89 61.19 -40.20
C SER A 3 38.54 61.76 -39.72
N ARG A 4 37.50 61.35 -40.46
CA ARG A 4 36.05 61.44 -40.17
C ARG A 4 35.62 60.35 -39.17
N ILE A 5 34.65 60.64 -38.30
CA ILE A 5 33.73 59.63 -37.76
C ILE A 5 32.31 60.22 -37.71
N ARG A 6 31.41 59.68 -38.53
CA ARG A 6 29.94 59.86 -38.43
C ARG A 6 29.42 58.69 -37.58
N GLY A 7 28.78 58.99 -36.45
CA GLY A 7 28.12 57.99 -35.62
C GLY A 7 26.83 57.51 -36.26
N ILE A 8 26.73 56.21 -36.49
CA ILE A 8 25.53 55.47 -36.87
C ILE A 8 24.94 54.91 -35.58
N PHE A 9 23.72 55.32 -35.22
CA PHE A 9 22.93 54.69 -34.16
C PHE A 9 22.26 53.44 -34.73
N LEU A 10 22.70 52.26 -34.29
CA LEU A 10 22.08 50.98 -34.61
C LEU A 10 21.01 50.71 -33.53
N LEU A 11 19.73 50.73 -33.91
CA LEU A 11 18.63 50.27 -33.06
C LEU A 11 18.65 48.74 -33.04
N LEU A 12 19.07 48.15 -31.91
CA LEU A 12 19.03 46.71 -31.68
C LEU A 12 17.63 46.33 -31.21
N ALA A 13 16.82 45.71 -32.07
CA ALA A 13 15.55 45.10 -31.68
C ALA A 13 15.85 43.79 -30.93
N ILE A 14 15.69 43.81 -29.60
CA ILE A 14 15.76 42.62 -28.76
C ILE A 14 14.44 41.86 -28.97
N VAL A 15 14.50 40.77 -29.74
CA VAL A 15 13.43 39.77 -29.79
C VAL A 15 13.57 38.89 -28.55
N LEU A 16 12.73 39.10 -27.55
CA LEU A 16 12.59 38.14 -26.44
C LEU A 16 11.97 36.85 -27.00
N PRO A 17 12.60 35.67 -26.85
CA PRO A 17 11.89 34.43 -27.06
C PRO A 17 10.86 34.30 -25.93
N ALA A 18 9.58 34.29 -26.29
CA ALA A 18 8.54 33.83 -25.39
C ALA A 18 8.81 32.34 -25.15
N ILE A 19 9.39 32.01 -23.98
CA ILE A 19 9.41 30.64 -23.49
C ILE A 19 7.96 30.32 -23.14
N ALA A 20 7.23 29.77 -24.11
CA ALA A 20 5.98 29.10 -23.83
C ALA A 20 6.34 27.94 -22.90
N SER A 21 5.98 28.04 -21.62
CA SER A 21 5.93 26.89 -20.75
C SER A 21 4.91 25.94 -21.36
N TRP A 22 5.36 24.84 -21.93
CA TRP A 22 4.46 23.75 -22.30
C TRP A 22 3.87 23.26 -20.98
N ARG A 23 2.63 23.66 -20.70
CA ARG A 23 1.85 23.00 -19.66
C ARG A 23 1.74 21.55 -20.12
N VAL A 24 2.25 20.62 -19.32
CA VAL A 24 1.88 19.21 -19.51
C VAL A 24 0.39 19.15 -19.24
N GLN A 25 -0.44 19.21 -20.29
CA GLN A 25 -1.85 18.88 -20.16
C GLN A 25 -1.93 17.39 -19.87
N ALA A 26 -2.81 17.00 -18.93
CA ALA A 26 -3.09 15.58 -18.78
C ALA A 26 -3.75 15.08 -20.06
N GLN A 27 -3.24 13.98 -20.62
CA GLN A 27 -3.76 13.37 -21.82
C GLN A 27 -3.72 11.85 -21.73
N ILE A 28 -4.67 11.21 -22.41
CA ILE A 28 -4.67 9.76 -22.63
C ILE A 28 -4.43 9.53 -24.11
N THR A 29 -3.30 8.91 -24.44
CA THR A 29 -2.89 8.62 -25.81
C THR A 29 -2.48 7.17 -25.91
N SER A 30 -2.95 6.46 -26.94
CA SER A 30 -2.59 5.06 -27.18
C SER A 30 -1.15 4.94 -27.70
N GLU A 31 -0.45 3.87 -27.30
CA GLU A 31 0.85 3.52 -27.90
C GLU A 31 0.68 3.31 -29.41
N SER A 32 1.50 4.01 -30.20
CA SER A 32 1.51 3.89 -31.66
C SER A 32 2.59 2.92 -32.13
N GLY A 33 2.30 2.15 -33.18
CA GLY A 33 3.28 1.27 -33.83
C GLY A 33 3.05 -0.22 -33.55
N VAL A 34 4.07 -1.02 -33.81
CA VAL A 34 3.96 -2.50 -33.88
C VAL A 34 3.73 -3.19 -32.54
N ASN A 35 4.01 -2.50 -31.42
CA ASN A 35 3.84 -3.03 -30.07
C ASN A 35 2.51 -2.61 -29.42
N GLY A 36 1.75 -1.73 -30.08
CA GLY A 36 0.47 -1.25 -29.57
C GLY A 36 -0.61 -2.33 -29.62
N THR A 37 -1.63 -2.21 -28.77
CA THR A 37 -2.72 -3.20 -28.66
C THR A 37 -3.94 -2.90 -29.52
N GLY A 38 -3.85 -1.93 -30.44
CA GLY A 38 -5.03 -1.41 -31.13
C GLY A 38 -6.02 -0.72 -30.18
N THR A 39 -5.50 -0.13 -29.09
CA THR A 39 -6.29 0.70 -28.18
C THR A 39 -6.76 1.95 -28.90
N ASN A 40 -8.05 2.24 -28.78
CA ASN A 40 -8.68 3.45 -29.32
C ASN A 40 -9.12 4.34 -28.18
N VAL A 41 -8.70 5.60 -28.22
CA VAL A 41 -9.08 6.63 -27.25
C VAL A 41 -9.85 7.72 -27.98
N ASN A 42 -11.15 7.85 -27.69
CA ASN A 42 -12.01 8.88 -28.25
C ASN A 42 -12.42 9.88 -27.16
N LEU A 43 -12.12 11.16 -27.36
CA LEU A 43 -12.52 12.21 -26.42
C LEU A 43 -13.90 12.75 -26.78
N GLU A 44 -14.85 12.61 -25.86
CA GLU A 44 -16.21 13.13 -25.96
C GLU A 44 -16.50 14.07 -24.79
N GLY A 45 -16.38 15.38 -25.03
CA GLY A 45 -16.41 16.36 -23.94
C GLY A 45 -15.20 16.16 -23.03
N ASP A 46 -15.44 15.89 -21.74
CA ASP A 46 -14.40 15.62 -20.73
C ASP A 46 -14.16 14.12 -20.48
N GLN A 47 -14.78 13.24 -21.29
CA GLN A 47 -14.66 11.79 -21.14
C GLN A 47 -13.80 11.18 -22.26
N PHE A 48 -12.72 10.51 -21.87
CA PHE A 48 -11.91 9.65 -22.72
C PHE A 48 -12.54 8.25 -22.75
N ASN A 49 -13.20 7.92 -23.85
CA ASN A 49 -13.74 6.58 -24.11
C ASN A 49 -12.63 5.68 -24.65
N ILE A 50 -12.29 4.63 -23.90
CA ILE A 50 -11.23 3.67 -24.21
C ILE A 50 -11.88 2.36 -24.68
N THR A 51 -11.55 1.95 -25.91
CA THR A 51 -12.05 0.73 -26.57
C THR A 51 -10.93 0.03 -27.35
N GLY A 52 -11.25 -1.08 -28.02
CA GLY A 52 -10.25 -1.89 -28.72
C GLY A 52 -9.45 -2.72 -27.72
N GLY A 53 -8.13 -2.82 -27.94
CA GLY A 53 -7.23 -3.63 -27.11
C GLY A 53 -6.97 -5.02 -27.68
N SER A 54 -6.04 -5.73 -27.07
CA SER A 54 -5.63 -7.09 -27.43
C SER A 54 -6.16 -8.09 -26.41
N LEU A 55 -6.66 -9.23 -26.86
CA LEU A 55 -7.26 -10.26 -26.00
C LEU A 55 -6.27 -11.38 -25.69
N GLY A 56 -6.30 -11.84 -24.45
CA GLY A 56 -5.66 -13.07 -23.97
C GLY A 56 -6.57 -13.79 -23.00
N GLY A 57 -7.42 -14.70 -23.50
CA GLY A 57 -8.47 -15.33 -22.67
C GLY A 57 -9.46 -14.31 -22.14
N GLU A 58 -9.66 -14.26 -20.82
CA GLU A 58 -10.52 -13.30 -20.10
C GLU A 58 -9.81 -11.96 -19.80
N ASN A 59 -8.59 -11.75 -20.32
CA ASN A 59 -7.81 -10.53 -20.13
C ASN A 59 -7.85 -9.63 -21.36
N LEU A 60 -8.11 -8.34 -21.15
CA LEU A 60 -8.09 -7.30 -22.18
C LEU A 60 -6.93 -6.32 -21.92
N PHE A 61 -6.01 -6.24 -22.87
CA PHE A 61 -4.79 -5.44 -22.75
C PHE A 61 -4.86 -4.13 -23.52
N HIS A 62 -4.52 -3.04 -22.83
CA HIS A 62 -4.38 -1.70 -23.38
C HIS A 62 -2.94 -1.20 -23.21
N SER A 63 -2.46 -0.48 -24.21
CA SER A 63 -1.14 0.17 -24.17
C SER A 63 -1.28 1.65 -24.49
N PHE A 64 -0.72 2.48 -23.62
CA PHE A 64 -0.79 3.93 -23.67
C PHE A 64 0.61 4.52 -23.72
N GLU A 65 0.78 5.56 -24.54
CA GLU A 65 1.98 6.39 -24.48
C GLU A 65 1.92 7.25 -23.21
N GLN A 66 0.79 7.91 -22.98
CA GLN A 66 0.53 8.68 -21.77
C GLN A 66 -0.87 8.40 -21.24
N PHE A 67 -1.01 8.45 -19.92
CA PHE A 67 -2.27 8.27 -19.24
C PHE A 67 -2.35 9.22 -18.05
N GLY A 68 -3.12 10.29 -18.20
CA GLY A 68 -3.41 11.23 -17.14
C GLY A 68 -4.80 11.84 -17.26
N LEU A 69 -5.32 12.33 -16.14
CA LEU A 69 -6.61 13.00 -16.02
C LEU A 69 -6.46 14.31 -15.23
N GLU A 70 -7.09 15.37 -15.71
CA GLU A 70 -7.38 16.61 -14.98
C GLU A 70 -8.71 16.49 -14.21
N GLU A 71 -8.95 17.45 -13.33
CA GLU A 71 -10.21 17.55 -12.57
C GLU A 71 -11.42 17.60 -13.50
N GLY A 72 -12.44 16.80 -13.20
CA GLY A 72 -13.66 16.69 -14.00
C GLY A 72 -13.56 15.75 -15.20
N GLN A 73 -12.35 15.30 -15.56
CA GLN A 73 -12.18 14.34 -16.65
C GLN A 73 -12.46 12.90 -16.23
N ILE A 74 -12.85 12.08 -17.19
CA ILE A 74 -13.21 10.66 -16.98
C ILE A 74 -12.43 9.79 -17.97
N ALA A 75 -11.70 8.78 -17.50
CA ALA A 75 -11.24 7.67 -18.32
C ALA A 75 -12.25 6.53 -18.21
N ASN A 76 -12.98 6.25 -19.29
CA ASN A 76 -14.00 5.20 -19.31
C ASN A 76 -13.56 4.04 -20.21
N PHE A 77 -13.22 2.91 -19.62
CA PHE A 77 -13.01 1.65 -20.33
C PHE A 77 -14.37 1.03 -20.67
N ILE A 78 -14.66 0.90 -21.96
CA ILE A 78 -15.95 0.39 -22.44
C ILE A 78 -15.75 -1.04 -22.92
N LEU A 79 -16.36 -1.99 -22.22
CA LEU A 79 -16.38 -3.39 -22.58
C LEU A 79 -17.57 -3.70 -23.49
N ASN A 80 -17.28 -4.44 -24.57
CA ASN A 80 -18.28 -5.03 -25.46
C ASN A 80 -18.44 -6.55 -25.23
N ASN A 81 -17.61 -7.12 -24.36
CA ASN A 81 -17.65 -8.52 -23.96
C ASN A 81 -17.76 -8.59 -22.43
N PRO A 82 -18.87 -9.10 -21.86
CA PRO A 82 -19.05 -9.21 -20.42
C PRO A 82 -18.18 -10.31 -19.78
N ASP A 83 -17.62 -11.22 -20.58
CA ASP A 83 -16.77 -12.32 -20.11
C ASP A 83 -15.33 -11.86 -19.78
N ILE A 84 -15.00 -10.57 -20.00
CA ILE A 84 -13.71 -10.02 -19.61
C ILE A 84 -13.67 -9.87 -18.09
N GLU A 85 -12.71 -10.54 -17.46
CA GLU A 85 -12.48 -10.50 -16.03
C GLU A 85 -11.45 -9.42 -15.64
N ASN A 86 -10.45 -9.16 -16.49
CA ASN A 86 -9.40 -8.18 -16.19
C ASN A 86 -9.12 -7.25 -17.38
N ILE A 87 -9.05 -5.96 -17.09
CA ILE A 87 -8.52 -4.94 -18.00
C ILE A 87 -7.12 -4.55 -17.49
N LEU A 88 -6.11 -4.68 -18.34
CA LEU A 88 -4.73 -4.34 -18.00
C LEU A 88 -4.23 -3.21 -18.91
N GLY A 89 -3.93 -2.05 -18.33
CA GLY A 89 -3.33 -0.91 -19.01
C GLY A 89 -1.86 -0.75 -18.65
N ARG A 90 -0.97 -0.72 -19.65
CA ARG A 90 0.43 -0.29 -19.47
C ARG A 90 0.66 1.12 -20.02
N ILE A 91 1.51 1.89 -19.37
CA ILE A 91 1.95 3.21 -19.81
C ILE A 91 3.44 3.14 -20.16
N VAL A 92 3.79 3.52 -21.38
CA VAL A 92 5.14 3.28 -21.95
C VAL A 92 5.94 4.54 -22.26
N GLY A 93 5.33 5.73 -22.23
CA GLY A 93 5.98 6.99 -22.65
C GLY A 93 7.01 7.57 -21.68
N GLY A 94 7.25 6.90 -20.54
CA GLY A 94 8.30 7.28 -19.59
C GLY A 94 7.95 8.42 -18.63
N ASP A 95 6.77 9.04 -18.78
CA ASP A 95 6.24 10.05 -17.87
C ASP A 95 5.34 9.42 -16.80
N SER A 96 5.37 9.98 -15.58
CA SER A 96 4.46 9.59 -14.49
C SER A 96 3.00 9.91 -14.84
N SER A 97 2.08 9.04 -14.41
CA SER A 97 0.64 9.27 -14.57
C SER A 97 0.09 10.18 -13.48
N LEU A 98 -0.44 11.35 -13.82
CA LEU A 98 -1.25 12.17 -12.92
C LEU A 98 -2.74 11.89 -13.17
N ILE A 99 -3.42 11.25 -12.23
CA ILE A 99 -4.82 10.86 -12.31
C ILE A 99 -5.63 11.69 -11.31
N ASN A 100 -6.12 12.84 -11.75
CA ASN A 100 -6.92 13.77 -10.94
C ASN A 100 -8.38 13.81 -11.41
N GLY A 101 -8.99 12.66 -11.70
CA GLY A 101 -10.36 12.55 -12.23
C GLY A 101 -10.96 11.17 -11.97
N ILE A 102 -11.92 10.75 -12.80
CA ILE A 102 -12.64 9.48 -12.60
C ILE A 102 -12.08 8.36 -13.47
N LEU A 103 -11.70 7.24 -12.86
CA LEU A 103 -11.47 5.97 -13.56
C LEU A 103 -12.78 5.16 -13.56
N ARG A 104 -13.27 4.77 -14.73
CA ARG A 104 -14.56 4.09 -14.90
C ARG A 104 -14.45 2.87 -15.80
N ILE A 105 -15.22 1.83 -15.48
CA ILE A 105 -15.52 0.73 -16.40
C ILE A 105 -17.03 0.68 -16.67
N THR A 106 -17.41 0.50 -17.93
CA THR A 106 -18.80 0.28 -18.35
C THR A 106 -18.92 -0.95 -19.25
N GLY A 107 -20.06 -1.66 -19.18
CA GLY A 107 -20.33 -2.81 -20.05
C GLY A 107 -19.84 -4.17 -19.55
N GLY A 108 -19.29 -4.27 -18.35
CA GLY A 108 -18.86 -5.52 -17.72
C GLY A 108 -18.52 -5.36 -16.23
N ASN A 109 -17.99 -6.41 -15.60
CA ASN A 109 -17.62 -6.44 -14.18
C ASN A 109 -16.12 -6.61 -13.93
N ALA A 110 -15.29 -6.25 -14.92
CA ALA A 110 -13.86 -6.50 -14.88
C ALA A 110 -13.13 -5.74 -13.76
N ASN A 111 -12.03 -6.33 -13.32
CA ASN A 111 -10.98 -5.68 -12.52
C ASN A 111 -10.14 -4.75 -13.42
N LEU A 112 -9.51 -3.73 -12.83
CA LEU A 112 -8.60 -2.82 -13.52
C LEU A 112 -7.18 -2.90 -12.95
N PHE A 113 -6.21 -3.17 -13.82
CA PHE A 113 -4.78 -3.10 -13.53
C PHE A 113 -4.17 -1.93 -14.31
N LEU A 114 -3.49 -1.01 -13.62
CA LEU A 114 -2.71 0.06 -14.24
C LEU A 114 -1.23 -0.08 -13.87
N MET A 115 -0.38 -0.21 -14.88
CA MET A 115 1.06 -0.34 -14.75
C MET A 115 1.76 0.86 -15.38
N ASN A 116 2.43 1.67 -14.56
CA ASN A 116 3.31 2.74 -15.03
C ASN A 116 4.64 2.72 -14.26
N PRO A 117 5.73 2.18 -14.84
CA PRO A 117 7.03 2.15 -14.20
C PRO A 117 7.62 3.54 -13.88
N ALA A 118 7.11 4.60 -14.51
CA ALA A 118 7.52 5.99 -14.25
C ALA A 118 6.82 6.64 -13.05
N GLY A 119 5.86 5.94 -12.41
CA GLY A 119 5.17 6.40 -11.21
C GLY A 119 3.72 6.80 -11.47
N ILE A 120 2.92 6.80 -10.40
CA ILE A 120 1.49 7.12 -10.46
C ILE A 120 1.16 8.08 -9.32
N VAL A 121 0.49 9.19 -9.65
CA VAL A 121 -0.02 10.18 -8.70
C VAL A 121 -1.52 10.25 -8.84
N PHE A 122 -2.25 9.79 -7.84
CA PHE A 122 -3.68 10.02 -7.71
C PHE A 122 -3.90 11.39 -7.06
N GLY A 123 -4.51 12.31 -7.80
CA GLY A 123 -4.81 13.66 -7.34
C GLY A 123 -5.97 13.70 -6.34
N PRO A 124 -6.22 14.85 -5.71
CA PRO A 124 -7.28 15.00 -4.70
C PRO A 124 -8.69 14.74 -5.22
N ASN A 125 -8.91 14.86 -6.53
CA ASN A 125 -10.22 14.61 -7.17
C ASN A 125 -10.32 13.21 -7.79
N VAL A 126 -9.38 12.30 -7.50
CA VAL A 126 -9.47 10.91 -7.97
C VAL A 126 -10.77 10.26 -7.48
N ARG A 127 -11.44 9.52 -8.36
CA ARG A 127 -12.53 8.63 -7.98
C ARG A 127 -12.47 7.34 -8.79
N LEU A 128 -12.67 6.22 -8.12
CA LEU A 128 -12.84 4.93 -8.77
C LEU A 128 -14.35 4.65 -8.92
N ASP A 129 -14.80 4.50 -10.16
CA ASP A 129 -16.13 4.03 -10.52
C ASP A 129 -16.01 2.69 -11.24
N LEU A 130 -15.49 1.71 -10.48
CA LEU A 130 -15.13 0.40 -10.97
C LEU A 130 -16.13 -0.65 -10.44
N PRO A 131 -16.53 -1.63 -11.26
CA PRO A 131 -17.37 -2.74 -10.82
C PRO A 131 -16.56 -3.82 -10.08
N GLY A 132 -15.29 -4.01 -10.45
CA GLY A 132 -14.37 -4.97 -9.84
C GLY A 132 -13.26 -4.32 -9.01
N SER A 133 -12.24 -5.11 -8.71
CA SER A 133 -11.06 -4.74 -7.93
C SER A 133 -10.11 -3.83 -8.71
N PHE A 134 -9.28 -3.06 -7.99
CA PHE A 134 -8.32 -2.13 -8.58
C PHE A 134 -6.88 -2.47 -8.17
N THR A 135 -5.97 -2.51 -9.13
CA THR A 135 -4.54 -2.66 -8.90
C THR A 135 -3.77 -1.57 -9.62
N ALA A 136 -2.90 -0.86 -8.91
CA ALA A 136 -1.97 0.09 -9.49
C ALA A 136 -0.54 -0.30 -9.13
N THR A 137 0.35 -0.27 -10.12
CA THR A 137 1.73 -0.68 -9.93
C THR A 137 2.75 0.13 -10.72
N THR A 138 3.95 0.27 -10.16
CA THR A 138 5.15 0.76 -10.88
C THR A 138 6.13 -0.36 -11.25
N ALA A 139 5.66 -1.61 -11.21
CA ALA A 139 6.39 -2.76 -11.73
C ALA A 139 6.71 -2.60 -13.22
N THR A 140 7.75 -3.28 -13.69
CA THR A 140 8.08 -3.37 -15.12
C THR A 140 7.37 -4.52 -15.82
N GLY A 141 6.73 -5.42 -15.09
CA GLY A 141 5.87 -6.44 -15.68
C GLY A 141 4.88 -7.07 -14.69
N ILE A 142 3.81 -7.62 -15.24
CA ILE A 142 2.78 -8.38 -14.53
C ILE A 142 2.75 -9.82 -15.06
N GLY A 143 2.91 -10.80 -14.19
CA GLY A 143 3.01 -12.22 -14.53
C GLY A 143 1.68 -12.98 -14.41
N PHE A 144 1.51 -13.97 -15.29
CA PHE A 144 0.33 -14.84 -15.42
C PHE A 144 0.62 -16.34 -15.19
N GLY A 145 1.78 -16.68 -14.60
CA GLY A 145 2.24 -18.07 -14.42
C GLY A 145 3.70 -18.27 -14.86
N GLU A 146 4.10 -19.51 -15.15
CA GLU A 146 5.48 -19.86 -15.55
C GLU A 146 5.90 -19.10 -16.83
N ASP A 147 6.76 -18.08 -16.65
CA ASP A 147 7.42 -17.25 -17.67
C ASP A 147 6.53 -16.41 -18.62
N ASN A 148 5.24 -16.25 -18.31
CA ASN A 148 4.31 -15.40 -19.07
C ASN A 148 4.19 -14.00 -18.46
N TRP A 149 4.69 -12.99 -19.17
CA TRP A 149 4.80 -11.62 -18.68
C TRP A 149 4.11 -10.60 -19.57
N PHE A 150 3.24 -9.79 -18.96
CA PHE A 150 2.80 -8.51 -19.50
C PHE A 150 3.82 -7.44 -19.12
N ASN A 151 4.74 -7.15 -20.03
CA ASN A 151 5.84 -6.21 -19.83
C ASN A 151 5.42 -4.78 -20.14
N ALA A 152 5.92 -3.83 -19.35
CA ALA A 152 5.78 -2.41 -19.59
C ALA A 152 6.59 -1.96 -20.81
N PHE A 153 7.72 -2.61 -21.09
CA PHE A 153 8.61 -2.25 -22.18
C PHE A 153 8.67 -3.36 -23.24
N GLY A 154 8.77 -2.97 -24.51
CA GLY A 154 8.90 -3.90 -25.62
C GLY A 154 7.57 -4.57 -26.04
N ALA A 155 7.71 -5.68 -26.78
CA ALA A 155 6.59 -6.45 -27.29
C ALA A 155 6.06 -7.43 -26.23
N ASN A 156 4.78 -7.75 -26.30
CA ASN A 156 4.13 -8.76 -25.47
C ASN A 156 3.44 -9.81 -26.35
N ASP A 157 3.35 -11.03 -25.83
CA ASP A 157 2.64 -12.13 -26.45
C ASP A 157 1.23 -12.27 -25.85
N TYR A 158 0.34 -11.33 -26.19
CA TYR A 158 -0.98 -11.18 -25.58
C TYR A 158 -1.84 -12.46 -25.64
N GLU A 159 -1.70 -13.27 -26.70
CA GLU A 159 -2.48 -14.50 -26.86
C GLU A 159 -2.16 -15.56 -25.80
N ASN A 160 -0.96 -15.51 -25.21
CA ASN A 160 -0.50 -16.43 -24.18
C ASN A 160 -0.63 -15.88 -22.74
N LEU A 161 -1.04 -14.61 -22.59
CA LEU A 161 -1.29 -13.98 -21.28
C LEU A 161 -2.70 -14.30 -20.77
N VAL A 162 -2.94 -15.60 -20.53
CA VAL A 162 -4.21 -16.15 -20.06
C VAL A 162 -4.20 -16.41 -18.56
N GLY A 163 -5.38 -16.36 -17.91
CA GLY A 163 -5.53 -16.60 -16.48
C GLY A 163 -5.41 -15.34 -15.62
N THR A 164 -5.17 -15.51 -14.32
CA THR A 164 -5.21 -14.40 -13.35
C THR A 164 -3.81 -13.79 -13.13
N PRO A 165 -3.65 -12.46 -13.27
CA PRO A 165 -2.39 -11.79 -12.94
C PRO A 165 -2.11 -11.90 -11.44
N ASN A 166 -0.91 -12.38 -11.08
CA ASN A 166 -0.58 -12.65 -9.67
C ASN A 166 0.88 -12.35 -9.30
N THR A 167 1.70 -11.91 -10.25
CA THR A 167 3.13 -11.67 -10.01
C THR A 167 3.51 -10.30 -10.59
N PHE A 168 4.44 -9.60 -9.96
CA PHE A 168 4.94 -8.29 -10.35
C PHE A 168 6.46 -8.32 -10.31
N ILE A 169 7.12 -7.86 -11.38
CA ILE A 169 8.58 -7.80 -11.46
C ILE A 169 9.06 -6.36 -11.56
N PHE A 170 10.14 -6.04 -10.85
CA PHE A 170 10.76 -4.73 -10.82
C PHE A 170 12.19 -4.84 -11.33
N GLU A 171 12.39 -4.63 -12.63
CA GLU A 171 13.72 -4.71 -13.26
C GLU A 171 14.47 -3.36 -13.23
N GLN A 172 13.79 -2.28 -12.83
CA GLN A 172 14.45 -0.99 -12.63
C GLN A 172 15.18 -0.97 -11.28
N THR A 173 16.37 -0.39 -11.25
CA THR A 173 17.16 -0.19 -10.02
C THR A 173 16.49 0.76 -9.02
N GLU A 174 15.74 1.74 -9.53
CA GLU A 174 14.95 2.67 -8.71
C GLU A 174 13.50 2.76 -9.24
N PRO A 175 12.62 1.84 -8.81
CA PRO A 175 11.22 1.92 -9.11
C PRO A 175 10.62 3.20 -8.53
N ARG A 176 9.60 3.71 -9.21
CA ARG A 176 8.99 4.99 -8.84
C ARG A 176 7.90 4.82 -7.80
N ALA A 177 7.49 5.93 -7.22
CA ALA A 177 6.48 5.94 -6.18
C ALA A 177 5.06 5.88 -6.74
N ILE A 178 4.15 5.37 -5.90
CA ILE A 178 2.72 5.62 -6.00
C ILE A 178 2.38 6.66 -4.93
N ILE A 179 1.74 7.76 -5.33
CA ILE A 179 1.30 8.81 -4.41
C ILE A 179 -0.23 8.90 -4.50
N ASN A 180 -0.93 8.72 -3.39
CA ASN A 180 -2.36 8.99 -3.28
C ASN A 180 -2.59 10.29 -2.51
N ARG A 181 -3.31 11.25 -3.11
CA ARG A 181 -3.73 12.52 -2.48
C ARG A 181 -5.24 12.65 -2.37
N GLY A 182 -6.00 11.65 -2.78
CA GLY A 182 -7.46 11.67 -2.82
C GLY A 182 -8.07 10.44 -2.15
N ASN A 183 -9.33 10.16 -2.47
CA ASN A 183 -10.05 9.02 -1.91
C ASN A 183 -10.04 7.84 -2.89
N LEU A 184 -9.23 6.83 -2.60
CA LEU A 184 -9.24 5.56 -3.31
C LEU A 184 -10.23 4.61 -2.64
N GLU A 185 -11.46 4.64 -3.15
CA GLU A 185 -12.58 3.84 -2.65
C GLU A 185 -13.05 2.84 -3.71
N VAL A 186 -13.10 1.56 -3.35
CA VAL A 186 -13.71 0.50 -4.17
C VAL A 186 -15.06 0.08 -3.61
N LYS A 187 -15.85 -0.64 -4.40
CA LYS A 187 -17.15 -1.17 -3.96
C LYS A 187 -16.97 -2.25 -2.88
N GLU A 188 -18.03 -2.47 -2.11
CA GLU A 188 -18.07 -3.50 -1.07
C GLU A 188 -17.64 -4.88 -1.60
N GLY A 189 -16.73 -5.53 -0.88
CA GLY A 189 -16.17 -6.83 -1.22
C GLY A 189 -15.17 -6.84 -2.39
N GLN A 190 -14.82 -5.67 -2.96
CA GLN A 190 -13.76 -5.55 -3.95
C GLN A 190 -12.43 -5.21 -3.30
N ASN A 191 -11.34 -5.59 -3.94
CA ASN A 191 -9.99 -5.42 -3.41
C ASN A 191 -9.28 -4.20 -4.01
N LEU A 192 -8.31 -3.67 -3.27
CA LEU A 192 -7.41 -2.62 -3.74
C LEU A 192 -5.96 -3.02 -3.49
N THR A 193 -5.13 -2.95 -4.52
CA THR A 193 -3.69 -3.29 -4.44
C THR A 193 -2.82 -2.14 -4.97
N LEU A 194 -1.88 -1.67 -4.17
CA LEU A 194 -0.85 -0.71 -4.58
C LEU A 194 0.54 -1.35 -4.44
N ILE A 195 1.28 -1.47 -5.55
CA ILE A 195 2.63 -2.05 -5.54
C ILE A 195 3.61 -1.12 -6.24
N GLY A 196 4.47 -0.46 -5.47
CA GLY A 196 5.37 0.55 -6.00
C GLY A 196 6.78 0.47 -5.43
N GLY A 197 7.66 1.31 -5.98
CA GLY A 197 8.98 1.58 -5.40
C GLY A 197 8.91 2.10 -3.98
N SER A 198 7.88 2.90 -3.71
CA SER A 198 7.45 3.40 -2.42
C SER A 198 5.98 3.80 -2.54
N VAL A 199 5.25 3.85 -1.44
CA VAL A 199 3.85 4.27 -1.43
C VAL A 199 3.66 5.38 -0.41
N LEU A 200 3.18 6.53 -0.88
CA LEU A 200 2.80 7.68 -0.06
C LEU A 200 1.28 7.88 -0.17
N ASN A 201 0.57 7.82 0.93
CA ASN A 201 -0.85 8.04 1.04
C ASN A 201 -1.13 9.26 1.93
N GLU A 202 -1.43 10.38 1.28
CA GLU A 202 -1.88 11.64 1.90
C GLU A 202 -3.43 11.76 1.88
N GLY A 203 -4.14 10.70 1.47
CA GLY A 203 -5.60 10.67 1.37
C GLY A 203 -6.23 9.41 1.96
N ASP A 204 -7.49 9.14 1.66
CA ASP A 204 -8.20 7.97 2.20
C ASP A 204 -8.06 6.76 1.26
N ILE A 205 -7.89 5.57 1.86
CA ILE A 205 -8.02 4.28 1.18
C ILE A 205 -9.14 3.50 1.88
N ILE A 206 -10.22 3.23 1.13
CA ILE A 206 -11.46 2.65 1.67
C ILE A 206 -11.83 1.41 0.86
N VAL A 207 -11.83 0.24 1.51
CA VAL A 207 -12.02 -1.07 0.88
C VAL A 207 -13.07 -1.90 1.66
N PRO A 208 -14.36 -1.50 1.68
CA PRO A 208 -15.33 -2.03 2.64
C PRO A 208 -15.51 -3.54 2.51
N GLY A 209 -15.11 -4.31 3.52
CA GLY A 209 -15.18 -5.77 3.54
C GLY A 209 -14.36 -6.48 2.44
N GLY A 210 -13.52 -5.74 1.72
CA GLY A 210 -12.59 -6.27 0.73
C GLY A 210 -11.15 -6.09 1.18
N ASN A 211 -10.21 -6.73 0.49
CA ASN A 211 -8.83 -6.80 0.94
C ASN A 211 -8.00 -5.64 0.39
N LEU A 212 -7.18 -5.05 1.26
CA LEU A 212 -6.18 -4.03 0.92
C LEU A 212 -4.78 -4.64 0.98
N THR A 213 -4.03 -4.50 -0.11
CA THR A 213 -2.60 -4.83 -0.15
C THR A 213 -1.79 -3.62 -0.58
N ILE A 214 -0.84 -3.20 0.25
CA ILE A 214 0.15 -2.18 -0.10
C ILE A 214 1.54 -2.80 0.05
N SER A 215 2.30 -2.78 -1.04
CA SER A 215 3.67 -3.29 -1.05
C SER A 215 4.62 -2.23 -1.61
N ALA A 216 5.58 -1.83 -0.79
CA ALA A 216 6.69 -0.97 -1.19
C ALA A 216 7.95 -1.83 -1.33
N VAL A 217 8.48 -1.89 -2.56
CA VAL A 217 9.63 -2.73 -2.90
C VAL A 217 10.74 -1.91 -3.54
N PRO A 218 12.01 -2.15 -3.20
CA PRO A 218 13.13 -1.52 -3.88
C PRO A 218 13.29 -2.12 -5.29
N GLY A 219 14.17 -1.53 -6.10
CA GLY A 219 14.50 -2.10 -7.40
C GLY A 219 15.09 -3.50 -7.35
N GLU A 220 15.07 -4.18 -8.49
CA GLU A 220 15.64 -5.54 -8.66
C GLU A 220 14.91 -6.64 -7.85
N ASN A 221 13.60 -6.51 -7.64
CA ASN A 221 12.81 -7.47 -6.86
C ASN A 221 11.65 -8.11 -7.63
N LEU A 222 11.29 -9.32 -7.23
CA LEU A 222 10.10 -10.05 -7.66
C LEU A 222 9.08 -10.09 -6.52
N VAL A 223 7.84 -9.70 -6.81
CA VAL A 223 6.71 -9.74 -5.87
C VAL A 223 5.66 -10.72 -6.37
N ARG A 224 5.31 -11.71 -5.57
CA ARG A 224 4.21 -12.65 -5.87
C ARG A 224 3.04 -12.39 -4.93
N ILE A 225 1.87 -12.06 -5.47
CA ILE A 225 0.61 -12.08 -4.73
C ILE A 225 0.07 -13.50 -4.83
N SER A 226 0.25 -14.30 -3.79
CA SER A 226 -0.46 -15.57 -3.66
C SER A 226 -1.84 -15.35 -3.03
N GLN A 227 -2.80 -16.17 -3.45
CA GLN A 227 -4.21 -16.21 -3.00
C GLN A 227 -4.37 -16.27 -1.46
N PRO A 228 -5.59 -16.02 -0.91
CA PRO A 228 -5.82 -15.88 0.53
C PRO A 228 -5.19 -17.02 1.35
N GLY A 229 -4.35 -16.66 2.32
CA GLY A 229 -3.71 -17.59 3.25
C GLY A 229 -2.30 -18.09 2.90
N SER A 230 -1.56 -17.41 2.01
CA SER A 230 -0.17 -17.76 1.67
C SER A 230 0.79 -16.60 1.92
N LEU A 231 1.91 -16.89 2.60
CA LEU A 231 2.97 -15.92 2.92
C LEU A 231 3.59 -15.38 1.62
N LEU A 232 3.62 -14.05 1.46
CA LEU A 232 4.39 -13.37 0.43
C LEU A 232 5.87 -13.79 0.54
N SER A 233 6.45 -14.30 -0.56
CA SER A 233 7.90 -14.51 -0.66
C SER A 233 8.50 -13.34 -1.44
N LEU A 234 9.16 -12.43 -0.73
CA LEU A 234 10.03 -11.41 -1.31
C LEU A 234 11.45 -12.00 -1.41
N GLU A 235 11.99 -12.09 -2.62
CA GLU A 235 13.40 -12.45 -2.84
C GLU A 235 14.17 -11.16 -3.10
N ILE A 236 15.15 -10.85 -2.23
CA ILE A 236 15.95 -9.62 -2.26
C ILE A 236 17.36 -9.96 -2.78
N GLU A 237 17.75 -9.36 -3.90
CA GLU A 237 19.16 -9.23 -4.26
C GLU A 237 19.73 -7.90 -3.70
N PRO A 238 20.94 -7.89 -3.09
CA PRO A 238 21.50 -6.67 -2.53
C PRO A 238 21.96 -5.68 -3.62
N LEU A 239 21.52 -4.42 -3.51
CA LEU A 239 21.92 -3.30 -4.36
C LEU A 239 23.45 -3.14 -4.39
N LYS A 240 24.00 -3.08 -5.61
CA LYS A 240 25.41 -2.89 -5.90
C LYS A 240 25.54 -1.84 -7.00
N THR A 241 26.59 -1.01 -6.98
CA THR A 241 26.97 -0.27 -8.19
C THR A 241 27.31 -1.24 -9.34
N ALA A 242 27.41 -0.75 -10.57
CA ALA A 242 27.91 -1.54 -11.70
C ALA A 242 29.31 -2.14 -11.46
N GLU A 243 30.04 -1.66 -10.44
CA GLU A 243 31.33 -2.18 -9.97
C GLU A 243 31.30 -2.89 -8.58
N GLY A 244 30.13 -3.05 -7.92
CA GLY A 244 30.01 -3.86 -6.70
C GLY A 244 30.23 -3.15 -5.36
N GLU A 245 30.14 -1.82 -5.28
CA GLU A 245 30.35 -1.05 -4.04
C GLU A 245 29.03 -0.54 -3.41
N ASN A 246 29.05 -0.30 -2.09
CA ASN A 246 27.90 0.22 -1.33
C ASN A 246 27.87 1.76 -1.35
N GLN A 247 26.72 2.38 -1.62
CA GLN A 247 26.56 3.83 -1.74
C GLN A 247 25.83 4.43 -0.54
N ALA A 248 26.23 5.63 -0.07
CA ALA A 248 25.64 6.33 1.07
C ALA A 248 24.84 7.58 0.62
N ILE A 249 23.67 7.82 1.22
CA ILE A 249 22.73 8.92 0.88
C ILE A 249 22.09 9.51 2.15
N GLN A 250 21.88 10.84 2.18
CA GLN A 250 20.79 11.59 2.85
C GLN A 250 20.70 13.01 2.21
N LEU A 251 19.60 13.80 2.25
CA LEU A 251 19.01 14.42 3.45
C LEU A 251 17.57 14.92 3.17
N GLU A 252 16.62 14.41 3.96
CA GLU A 252 15.39 15.03 4.50
C GLU A 252 14.03 14.68 3.87
N ASP A 253 13.79 14.69 2.54
CA ASP A 253 12.48 14.25 1.97
C ASP A 253 12.57 13.21 0.84
N LEU A 254 13.79 12.92 0.37
CA LEU A 254 14.07 11.77 -0.50
C LEU A 254 13.92 10.38 0.18
N PRO A 255 14.09 10.19 1.51
CA PRO A 255 14.15 8.85 2.10
C PRO A 255 12.90 8.01 1.86
N ILE A 256 11.70 8.58 1.95
CA ILE A 256 10.45 7.80 1.81
C ILE A 256 10.22 7.35 0.37
N LEU A 257 10.70 8.11 -0.63
CA LEU A 257 10.47 7.84 -2.06
C LEU A 257 11.50 6.89 -2.69
N LEU A 258 12.56 6.53 -1.96
CA LEU A 258 13.73 5.80 -2.48
C LEU A 258 14.12 4.57 -1.64
N THR A 259 13.30 4.16 -0.67
CA THR A 259 13.69 3.11 0.29
C THR A 259 12.73 1.92 0.37
N GLY A 260 11.66 1.87 -0.44
CA GLY A 260 10.66 0.82 -0.26
C GLY A 260 9.89 1.02 1.05
N SER A 261 9.50 2.26 1.32
CA SER A 261 8.70 2.64 2.49
C SER A 261 7.23 2.80 2.12
N ILE A 262 6.37 2.56 3.11
CA ILE A 262 4.95 2.94 3.08
C ILE A 262 4.76 4.07 4.09
N ASP A 263 4.23 5.20 3.63
CA ASP A 263 3.80 6.30 4.49
C ASP A 263 2.33 6.62 4.22
N SER A 264 1.49 6.40 5.22
CA SER A 264 0.07 6.75 5.28
C SER A 264 -0.23 7.49 6.58
N SER A 265 0.71 8.27 7.10
CA SER A 265 0.55 9.02 8.35
C SER A 265 -0.59 10.05 8.29
N GLU A 266 -0.78 10.68 7.14
CA GLU A 266 -1.82 11.70 6.90
C GLU A 266 -3.15 11.11 6.39
N GLY A 267 -3.16 9.83 6.00
CA GLY A 267 -4.27 9.19 5.32
C GLY A 267 -4.89 8.04 6.11
N ARG A 268 -6.22 7.89 6.05
CA ARG A 268 -6.91 6.77 6.70
C ARG A 268 -6.86 5.50 5.85
N ILE A 269 -6.54 4.38 6.49
CA ILE A 269 -6.63 3.05 5.90
C ILE A 269 -7.80 2.31 6.55
N SER A 270 -8.77 1.87 5.74
CA SER A 270 -9.93 1.16 6.28
C SER A 270 -10.49 0.11 5.32
N SER A 271 -10.67 -1.10 5.84
CA SER A 271 -11.37 -2.22 5.20
C SER A 271 -12.62 -2.64 5.99
N SER A 272 -13.05 -1.81 6.95
CA SER A 272 -14.14 -2.14 7.87
C SER A 272 -15.46 -2.43 7.16
N SER A 273 -16.30 -3.25 7.80
CA SER A 273 -17.59 -3.66 7.24
C SER A 273 -18.71 -3.59 8.26
N LYS A 274 -19.85 -3.03 7.85
CA LYS A 274 -21.05 -2.96 8.69
C LYS A 274 -21.96 -4.16 8.51
N THR A 275 -21.83 -4.88 7.41
CA THR A 275 -22.80 -5.85 6.89
C THR A 275 -22.22 -7.26 6.77
N GLY A 276 -20.90 -7.38 6.71
CA GLY A 276 -20.18 -8.65 6.69
C GLY A 276 -18.85 -8.53 7.44
N ASN A 277 -17.89 -9.37 7.08
CA ASN A 277 -16.57 -9.36 7.70
C ASN A 277 -15.79 -8.10 7.31
N GLY A 278 -14.95 -7.61 8.23
CA GLY A 278 -13.91 -6.66 7.86
C GLY A 278 -12.92 -7.30 6.89
N GLY A 279 -12.39 -6.52 5.97
CA GLY A 279 -11.43 -7.00 4.98
C GLY A 279 -10.01 -7.11 5.54
N GLU A 280 -9.19 -7.94 4.92
CA GLU A 280 -7.78 -8.08 5.30
C GLU A 280 -6.96 -6.86 4.88
N ILE A 281 -6.03 -6.41 5.73
CA ILE A 281 -5.09 -5.31 5.42
C ILE A 281 -3.67 -5.85 5.51
N ASN A 282 -2.96 -5.85 4.38
CA ASN A 282 -1.57 -6.30 4.27
C ASN A 282 -0.66 -5.13 3.85
N LEU A 283 0.24 -4.71 4.74
CA LEU A 283 1.26 -3.70 4.45
C LEU A 283 2.66 -4.33 4.50
N ASN A 284 3.40 -4.25 3.40
CA ASN A 284 4.73 -4.83 3.29
C ASN A 284 5.73 -3.77 2.81
N ALA A 285 6.75 -3.50 3.60
CA ALA A 285 7.79 -2.53 3.28
C ALA A 285 9.19 -3.10 3.51
N THR A 286 10.11 -2.82 2.58
CA THR A 286 11.53 -3.21 2.77
C THR A 286 12.32 -2.25 3.62
N ASN A 287 11.72 -1.13 4.03
CA ASN A 287 12.31 -0.21 4.97
C ASN A 287 11.37 0.01 6.16
N GLN A 288 10.43 0.93 6.05
CA GLN A 288 9.55 1.28 7.15
C GLN A 288 8.08 1.35 6.72
N ILE A 289 7.21 1.12 7.69
CA ILE A 289 5.77 1.40 7.58
C ILE A 289 5.46 2.52 8.57
N THR A 290 4.90 3.61 8.09
CA THR A 290 4.35 4.69 8.91
C THR A 290 2.90 4.90 8.53
N THR A 291 1.96 4.80 9.47
CA THR A 291 0.53 4.99 9.20
C THR A 291 -0.15 5.82 10.29
N GLY A 292 -1.27 6.46 9.96
CA GLY A 292 -2.25 6.88 10.97
C GLY A 292 -2.98 5.66 11.53
N SER A 293 -4.29 5.80 11.74
CA SER A 293 -5.14 4.68 12.17
C SER A 293 -5.41 3.67 11.05
N ILE A 294 -5.44 2.39 11.42
CA ILE A 294 -5.80 1.25 10.55
C ILE A 294 -7.08 0.60 11.12
N ASP A 295 -8.10 0.43 10.28
CA ASP A 295 -9.41 -0.08 10.68
C ASP A 295 -9.91 -1.22 9.77
N SER A 296 -9.87 -2.45 10.26
CA SER A 296 -10.50 -3.63 9.65
C SER A 296 -11.70 -4.14 10.46
N SER A 297 -12.30 -3.30 11.30
CA SER A 297 -13.36 -3.72 12.22
C SER A 297 -14.64 -4.19 11.53
N SER A 298 -15.49 -4.90 12.27
CA SER A 298 -16.82 -5.31 11.80
C SER A 298 -17.95 -5.09 12.81
N ILE A 299 -19.15 -4.84 12.29
CA ILE A 299 -20.38 -4.83 13.09
C ILE A 299 -21.10 -6.18 13.06
N ASN A 300 -21.31 -6.75 11.87
CA ASN A 300 -22.19 -7.91 11.66
C ASN A 300 -21.46 -9.11 11.02
N GLY A 301 -20.15 -9.16 11.15
CA GLY A 301 -19.29 -10.28 10.77
C GLY A 301 -18.06 -10.30 11.66
N ASP A 302 -17.03 -11.03 11.25
CA ASP A 302 -15.76 -11.07 11.96
C ASP A 302 -14.89 -9.85 11.60
N GLY A 303 -14.02 -9.42 12.51
CA GLY A 303 -13.01 -8.42 12.23
C GLY A 303 -12.00 -8.93 11.21
N GLY A 304 -11.48 -8.05 10.37
CA GLY A 304 -10.49 -8.40 9.34
C GLY A 304 -9.08 -8.55 9.93
N GLU A 305 -8.26 -9.41 9.31
CA GLU A 305 -6.86 -9.56 9.70
C GLU A 305 -6.01 -8.36 9.27
N ILE A 306 -5.07 -7.94 10.12
CA ILE A 306 -4.14 -6.84 9.87
C ILE A 306 -2.71 -7.38 9.98
N ASN A 307 -1.96 -7.34 8.87
CA ASN A 307 -0.57 -7.78 8.79
C ASN A 307 0.33 -6.61 8.36
N LEU A 308 1.28 -6.24 9.21
CA LEU A 308 2.32 -5.25 8.90
C LEU A 308 3.69 -5.91 8.99
N ASN A 309 4.45 -5.85 7.89
CA ASN A 309 5.79 -6.40 7.82
C ASN A 309 6.76 -5.36 7.26
N ALA A 310 7.68 -4.91 8.10
CA ALA A 310 8.73 -3.97 7.73
C ALA A 310 10.11 -4.56 8.02
N THR A 311 11.12 -4.22 7.22
CA THR A 311 12.49 -4.67 7.56
C THR A 311 13.09 -3.86 8.72
N ASN A 312 12.80 -2.56 8.82
CA ASN A 312 13.40 -1.67 9.81
C ASN A 312 12.43 -1.24 10.90
N GLN A 313 11.31 -0.58 10.57
CA GLN A 313 10.46 0.01 11.61
C GLN A 313 8.98 -0.03 11.23
N ILE A 314 8.12 -0.20 12.22
CA ILE A 314 6.68 0.06 12.10
C ILE A 314 6.32 1.17 13.09
N THR A 315 5.67 2.22 12.60
CA THR A 315 5.02 3.24 13.43
C THR A 315 3.59 3.40 12.94
N THR A 316 2.61 3.21 13.80
CA THR A 316 1.20 3.35 13.43
C THR A 316 0.44 4.07 14.52
N GLY A 317 -0.66 4.72 14.15
CA GLY A 317 -1.69 5.09 15.11
C GLY A 317 -2.44 3.87 15.64
N SER A 318 -3.70 4.05 16.03
CA SER A 318 -4.57 2.97 16.49
C SER A 318 -4.77 1.87 15.44
N ILE A 319 -4.68 0.60 15.86
CA ILE A 319 -5.07 -0.56 15.06
C ILE A 319 -6.40 -1.10 15.62
N ASP A 320 -7.43 -1.17 14.78
CA ASP A 320 -8.73 -1.73 15.14
C ASP A 320 -9.12 -2.87 14.19
N SER A 321 -9.08 -4.10 14.69
CA SER A 321 -9.58 -5.30 14.04
C SER A 321 -10.78 -5.90 14.79
N SER A 322 -11.45 -5.10 15.63
CA SER A 322 -12.50 -5.62 16.51
C SER A 322 -13.77 -6.02 15.77
N SER A 323 -14.62 -6.80 16.45
CA SER A 323 -15.98 -7.04 16.01
C SER A 323 -16.99 -6.92 17.14
N ILE A 324 -18.14 -6.32 16.84
CA ILE A 324 -19.26 -6.19 17.78
C ILE A 324 -20.02 -7.50 17.96
N ASN A 325 -20.31 -8.22 16.87
CA ASN A 325 -21.15 -9.43 16.89
C ASN A 325 -20.45 -10.70 16.39
N GLY A 326 -19.22 -10.60 15.88
CA GLY A 326 -18.40 -11.70 15.40
C GLY A 326 -17.10 -11.81 16.19
N ASP A 327 -16.20 -12.66 15.70
CA ASP A 327 -14.86 -12.80 16.28
C ASP A 327 -14.02 -11.55 15.95
N GLY A 328 -13.11 -11.17 16.86
CA GLY A 328 -12.10 -10.16 16.58
C GLY A 328 -11.08 -10.67 15.55
N GLY A 329 -10.60 -9.80 14.68
CA GLY A 329 -9.59 -10.10 13.68
C GLY A 329 -8.18 -10.14 14.27
N SER A 330 -7.31 -10.98 13.69
CA SER A 330 -5.91 -11.08 14.13
C SER A 330 -5.08 -9.87 13.72
N VAL A 331 -4.10 -9.51 14.54
CA VAL A 331 -3.11 -8.45 14.27
C VAL A 331 -1.72 -9.06 14.35
N ARG A 332 -0.95 -8.96 13.26
CA ARG A 332 0.44 -9.43 13.20
C ARG A 332 1.38 -8.31 12.79
N LEU A 333 2.32 -7.97 13.65
CA LEU A 333 3.31 -6.90 13.41
C LEU A 333 4.71 -7.49 13.45
N LYS A 334 5.49 -7.28 12.38
CA LYS A 334 6.86 -7.76 12.28
C LYS A 334 7.81 -6.68 11.80
N ALA A 335 8.84 -6.39 12.60
CA ALA A 335 9.90 -5.44 12.23
C ALA A 335 11.30 -5.92 12.66
N GLY A 336 12.33 -5.59 11.88
CA GLY A 336 13.72 -5.83 12.26
C GLY A 336 14.28 -4.81 13.26
N GLY A 337 13.62 -3.67 13.45
CA GLY A 337 13.84 -2.68 14.51
C GLY A 337 12.51 -2.35 15.18
N ASP A 338 12.35 -1.16 15.74
CA ASP A 338 11.25 -0.85 16.66
C ASP A 338 9.84 -0.98 16.05
N ILE A 339 8.88 -1.29 16.90
CA ILE A 339 7.45 -1.21 16.59
C ILE A 339 6.81 -0.25 17.58
N GLU A 340 6.18 0.81 17.08
CA GLU A 340 5.38 1.76 17.84
C GLU A 340 3.94 1.76 17.33
N VAL A 341 2.99 1.67 18.24
CA VAL A 341 1.54 1.76 17.98
C VAL A 341 0.91 2.70 19.01
N ASP A 342 -0.23 3.33 18.71
CA ASP A 342 -1.01 3.99 19.77
C ASP A 342 -1.61 2.92 20.70
N TYR A 343 -2.51 2.10 20.15
CA TYR A 343 -3.10 0.94 20.81
C TYR A 343 -3.61 -0.08 19.79
N ILE A 344 -3.91 -1.30 20.25
CA ILE A 344 -4.46 -2.40 19.45
C ILE A 344 -5.78 -2.88 20.05
N ASN A 345 -6.85 -2.77 19.28
CA ASN A 345 -8.17 -3.30 19.60
C ASN A 345 -8.50 -4.49 18.68
N ALA A 346 -8.37 -5.71 19.22
CA ALA A 346 -8.73 -6.97 18.54
C ALA A 346 -9.88 -7.67 19.28
N GLU A 347 -10.75 -6.91 19.94
CA GLU A 347 -11.87 -7.46 20.72
C GLU A 347 -12.93 -8.13 19.83
N GLY A 348 -13.54 -9.19 20.35
CA GLY A 348 -14.69 -9.86 19.75
C GLY A 348 -15.97 -9.60 20.53
N GLY A 349 -17.10 -9.93 19.92
CA GLY A 349 -18.42 -9.75 20.52
C GLY A 349 -18.67 -10.59 21.79
N ILE A 350 -19.80 -10.31 22.46
CA ILE A 350 -20.19 -10.96 23.73
C ILE A 350 -20.37 -12.48 23.65
N ASN A 351 -20.54 -13.06 22.46
CA ASN A 351 -20.63 -14.51 22.26
C ASN A 351 -19.48 -15.05 21.40
N SER A 352 -18.46 -14.25 21.18
CA SER A 352 -17.42 -14.47 20.19
C SER A 352 -16.05 -14.46 20.86
N ARG A 353 -15.01 -14.81 20.09
CA ARG A 353 -13.63 -14.79 20.56
C ARG A 353 -12.94 -13.50 20.14
N GLY A 354 -12.02 -12.99 20.96
CA GLY A 354 -11.11 -11.95 20.49
C GLY A 354 -10.05 -12.51 19.54
N GLY A 355 -9.45 -11.62 18.75
CA GLY A 355 -8.42 -11.95 17.77
C GLY A 355 -7.07 -12.29 18.40
N GLU A 356 -6.18 -12.90 17.62
CA GLU A 356 -4.78 -13.12 18.01
C GLU A 356 -3.97 -11.84 17.79
N VAL A 357 -3.08 -11.49 18.72
CA VAL A 357 -2.12 -10.41 18.56
C VAL A 357 -0.70 -10.98 18.64
N ASP A 358 0.03 -10.99 17.53
CA ASP A 358 1.42 -11.47 17.47
C ASP A 358 2.34 -10.33 17.02
N ILE A 359 3.28 -9.97 17.88
CA ILE A 359 4.22 -8.87 17.67
C ILE A 359 5.64 -9.44 17.74
N GLU A 360 6.41 -9.23 16.69
CA GLU A 360 7.81 -9.66 16.59
C GLU A 360 8.69 -8.49 16.17
N THR A 361 9.49 -7.99 17.10
CA THR A 361 10.52 -6.98 16.84
C THR A 361 11.87 -7.39 17.40
N LYS A 362 12.96 -7.08 16.67
CA LYS A 362 14.31 -7.15 17.24
C LYS A 362 14.70 -5.90 18.02
N GLY A 363 13.99 -4.80 17.82
CA GLY A 363 14.08 -3.56 18.59
C GLY A 363 13.05 -3.55 19.73
N PHE A 364 12.64 -2.38 20.18
CA PHE A 364 11.66 -2.24 21.24
C PHE A 364 10.23 -2.18 20.72
N PHE A 365 9.28 -2.66 21.53
CA PHE A 365 7.86 -2.47 21.29
C PHE A 365 7.31 -1.40 22.21
N ARG A 366 6.55 -0.45 21.65
CA ARG A 366 5.89 0.62 22.40
C ARG A 366 4.43 0.72 21.98
N ALA A 367 3.50 0.54 22.91
CA ALA A 367 2.11 0.95 22.75
C ALA A 367 1.85 2.20 23.58
N THR A 368 1.78 3.36 22.92
CA THR A 368 1.98 4.68 23.53
C THR A 368 0.70 5.32 24.07
N ASP A 369 -0.46 4.80 23.73
CA ASP A 369 -1.77 5.30 24.15
C ASP A 369 -2.66 4.18 24.72
N THR A 370 -3.86 4.55 25.17
CA THR A 370 -4.87 3.64 25.70
C THR A 370 -6.24 3.87 25.10
N PHE A 371 -7.08 2.85 25.22
CA PHE A 371 -8.52 2.93 25.01
C PHE A 371 -9.24 2.19 26.14
N THR A 372 -10.51 2.55 26.33
CA THR A 372 -11.39 1.82 27.26
C THR A 372 -11.83 0.50 26.62
N ALA A 373 -11.28 -0.61 27.11
CA ALA A 373 -11.64 -1.96 26.69
C ALA A 373 -13.09 -2.33 27.09
N SER A 374 -13.65 -3.40 26.52
CA SER A 374 -15.06 -3.81 26.79
C SER A 374 -15.35 -4.18 28.25
N ASN A 375 -14.33 -4.49 29.05
CA ASN A 375 -14.46 -4.70 30.50
C ASN A 375 -14.39 -3.40 31.32
N GLY A 376 -14.17 -2.24 30.68
CA GLY A 376 -14.10 -0.92 31.28
C GLY A 376 -12.72 -0.51 31.81
N LEU A 377 -11.68 -1.32 31.59
CA LEU A 377 -10.29 -0.97 31.94
C LEU A 377 -9.62 -0.22 30.79
N GLU A 378 -8.65 0.64 31.14
CA GLU A 378 -7.79 1.28 30.15
C GLU A 378 -6.69 0.29 29.69
N ALA A 379 -6.71 -0.01 28.39
CA ALA A 379 -5.82 -0.97 27.76
C ALA A 379 -5.04 -0.31 26.62
N SER A 380 -3.78 -0.71 26.44
CA SER A 380 -3.06 -0.45 25.19
C SER A 380 -3.23 -1.59 24.19
N ILE A 381 -3.52 -2.81 24.67
CA ILE A 381 -3.81 -3.97 23.84
C ILE A 381 -4.97 -4.72 24.51
N SER A 382 -6.05 -4.94 23.77
CA SER A 382 -7.16 -5.79 24.21
C SER A 382 -7.59 -6.74 23.10
N ASN A 383 -7.78 -8.00 23.46
CA ASN A 383 -8.46 -8.99 22.63
C ASN A 383 -9.52 -9.76 23.42
N ILE A 384 -10.28 -9.05 24.25
CA ILE A 384 -11.43 -9.61 24.96
C ILE A 384 -12.45 -10.15 23.96
N GLY A 385 -12.93 -11.37 24.17
CA GLY A 385 -14.16 -11.88 23.55
C GLY A 385 -15.01 -12.55 24.62
N GLY A 386 -16.33 -12.46 24.51
CA GLY A 386 -17.22 -13.00 25.55
C GLY A 386 -17.19 -14.54 25.67
N SER A 387 -16.71 -15.25 24.64
CA SER A 387 -16.43 -16.69 24.67
C SER A 387 -14.95 -17.02 24.96
N GLY A 388 -14.09 -16.01 25.12
CA GLY A 388 -12.64 -16.14 25.36
C GLY A 388 -11.81 -15.20 24.48
N GLY A 389 -10.58 -14.90 24.89
CA GLY A 389 -9.63 -14.09 24.12
C GLY A 389 -8.80 -14.96 23.19
N GLY A 390 -8.15 -14.32 22.21
CA GLY A 390 -7.07 -14.91 21.43
C GLY A 390 -5.74 -14.84 22.18
N ASP A 391 -4.68 -15.39 21.61
CA ASP A 391 -3.34 -15.28 22.21
C ASP A 391 -2.78 -13.86 22.00
N ILE A 392 -2.05 -13.33 22.98
CA ILE A 392 -1.24 -12.12 22.84
C ILE A 392 0.22 -12.54 23.03
N THR A 393 1.02 -12.44 21.98
CA THR A 393 2.47 -12.71 22.03
C THR A 393 3.24 -11.47 21.61
N ILE A 394 4.15 -11.02 22.47
CA ILE A 394 5.05 -9.89 22.21
C ILE A 394 6.48 -10.39 22.35
N LYS A 395 7.21 -10.43 21.24
CA LYS A 395 8.65 -10.69 21.20
C LYS A 395 9.37 -9.38 20.92
N HIS A 396 10.23 -8.97 21.82
CA HIS A 396 10.91 -7.68 21.76
C HIS A 396 12.40 -7.77 22.14
N GLY A 397 13.17 -6.76 21.73
CA GLY A 397 14.61 -6.59 21.94
C GLY A 397 15.05 -6.09 23.31
N GLY A 398 14.13 -5.99 24.27
CA GLY A 398 14.43 -5.55 25.64
C GLY A 398 15.21 -6.60 26.43
N ASP A 399 15.79 -6.19 27.55
CA ASP A 399 16.62 -7.02 28.43
C ASP A 399 16.42 -6.66 29.92
N ARG A 400 17.35 -7.05 30.79
CA ARG A 400 17.28 -6.69 32.23
C ARG A 400 17.56 -5.20 32.52
N GLU A 401 18.26 -4.51 31.63
CA GLU A 401 18.55 -3.08 31.76
C GLU A 401 17.40 -2.25 31.21
N THR A 402 16.80 -2.72 30.11
CA THR A 402 15.65 -2.14 29.41
C THR A 402 14.48 -3.14 29.38
N PRO A 403 13.84 -3.42 30.53
CA PRO A 403 12.75 -4.39 30.62
C PRO A 403 11.51 -3.91 29.85
N PHE A 404 10.59 -4.83 29.58
CA PHE A 404 9.25 -4.43 29.12
C PHE A 404 8.44 -3.91 30.30
N ILE A 405 7.86 -2.71 30.19
CA ILE A 405 7.08 -2.10 31.28
C ILE A 405 5.62 -1.93 30.87
N VAL A 406 4.72 -2.60 31.59
CA VAL A 406 3.28 -2.33 31.49
C VAL A 406 2.98 -1.13 32.38
N GLY A 407 2.44 -0.05 31.81
CA GLY A 407 2.24 1.24 32.45
C GLY A 407 3.28 2.32 32.10
N ASP A 408 4.29 2.00 31.29
CA ASP A 408 5.30 2.95 30.82
C ASP A 408 5.83 2.52 29.43
N ALA A 409 5.38 3.22 28.39
CA ALA A 409 5.79 2.99 27.01
C ALA A 409 6.91 3.94 26.53
N THR A 410 7.61 4.64 27.44
CA THR A 410 8.63 5.63 27.05
C THR A 410 9.78 5.00 26.27
N GLU A 411 10.21 3.79 26.65
CA GLU A 411 11.35 3.10 26.05
C GLU A 411 10.97 1.72 25.48
N ASN A 412 10.32 0.87 26.28
CA ASN A 412 9.89 -0.47 25.87
C ASN A 412 8.74 -0.95 26.76
N GLY A 413 7.51 -1.03 26.24
CA GLY A 413 6.34 -1.29 27.08
C GLY A 413 5.00 -0.82 26.51
N THR A 414 3.99 -0.77 27.39
CA THR A 414 2.65 -0.27 27.08
C THR A 414 2.25 0.84 28.04
N ALA A 415 1.49 1.84 27.59
CA ALA A 415 1.00 2.91 28.44
C ALA A 415 -0.10 2.42 29.40
N GLY A 416 -0.94 1.50 28.94
CA GLY A 416 -2.03 0.88 29.70
C GLY A 416 -1.86 -0.62 29.84
N SER A 417 -2.97 -1.28 30.20
CA SER A 417 -3.02 -2.71 30.44
C SER A 417 -2.90 -3.53 29.14
N ILE A 418 -2.43 -4.76 29.26
CA ILE A 418 -2.55 -5.79 28.22
C ILE A 418 -3.61 -6.77 28.71
N ILE A 419 -4.72 -6.85 27.99
CA ILE A 419 -5.91 -7.55 28.45
C ILE A 419 -6.28 -8.62 27.45
N THR A 420 -6.54 -9.82 27.95
CA THR A 420 -7.17 -10.87 27.15
C THR A 420 -8.51 -11.26 27.77
N ASN A 421 -9.02 -12.49 27.64
CA ASN A 421 -10.27 -12.87 28.32
C ASN A 421 -10.28 -12.35 29.77
N GLY A 422 -11.46 -12.02 30.29
CA GLY A 422 -11.63 -11.30 31.57
C GLY A 422 -11.06 -11.97 32.84
N ASP A 423 -10.25 -13.03 32.69
CA ASP A 423 -9.52 -13.73 33.74
C ASP A 423 -8.00 -13.45 33.72
N PHE A 424 -7.39 -12.99 32.62
CA PHE A 424 -5.93 -12.71 32.54
C PHE A 424 -5.65 -11.28 32.07
N GLU A 425 -4.83 -10.57 32.83
CA GLU A 425 -4.47 -9.19 32.56
C GLU A 425 -3.08 -8.86 33.10
N LEU A 426 -2.30 -8.12 32.32
CA LEU A 426 -1.15 -7.41 32.85
C LEU A 426 -1.56 -5.96 33.06
N VAL A 427 -1.70 -5.55 34.32
CA VAL A 427 -2.13 -4.19 34.70
C VAL A 427 -0.94 -3.33 35.14
N PRO A 428 -0.94 -2.02 34.84
CA PRO A 428 0.08 -1.09 35.31
C PRO A 428 0.24 -1.06 36.85
N VAL A 429 1.44 -0.87 37.42
CA VAL A 429 2.77 -0.83 36.78
C VAL A 429 3.50 -2.15 37.03
N GLN A 430 3.96 -2.81 35.97
CA GLN A 430 4.71 -4.07 36.05
C GLN A 430 5.96 -4.02 35.17
N SER A 431 7.08 -4.51 35.68
CA SER A 431 8.34 -4.64 34.93
C SER A 431 8.62 -6.11 34.64
N LEU A 432 8.78 -6.44 33.36
CA LEU A 432 8.91 -7.80 32.83
C LEU A 432 10.29 -7.93 32.15
N PRO A 433 11.34 -8.32 32.88
CA PRO A 433 12.72 -8.19 32.40
C PRO A 433 13.18 -9.28 31.42
N LEU A 434 12.45 -10.40 31.30
CA LEU A 434 12.86 -11.52 30.45
C LEU A 434 11.66 -12.21 29.79
N ILE A 435 11.04 -13.19 30.45
CA ILE A 435 9.87 -13.91 29.94
C ILE A 435 8.77 -13.81 30.98
N THR A 436 7.57 -13.48 30.53
CA THR A 436 6.34 -13.51 31.33
C THR A 436 5.28 -14.26 30.53
N GLU A 437 4.62 -15.22 31.17
CA GLU A 437 3.49 -15.96 30.63
C GLU A 437 2.37 -15.92 31.68
N GLU A 438 1.27 -15.26 31.34
CA GLU A 438 0.06 -15.16 32.15
C GLU A 438 -1.14 -15.56 31.31
N GLY A 439 -1.61 -16.80 31.52
CA GLY A 439 -2.64 -17.38 30.67
C GLY A 439 -2.19 -17.44 29.21
N ASN A 440 -2.90 -16.70 28.36
CA ASN A 440 -2.65 -16.55 26.93
C ASN A 440 -1.90 -15.24 26.57
N ILE A 441 -1.35 -14.54 27.56
CA ILE A 441 -0.43 -13.41 27.36
C ILE A 441 1.01 -13.91 27.50
N LYS A 442 1.85 -13.62 26.51
CA LYS A 442 3.28 -13.93 26.50
C LYS A 442 4.07 -12.69 26.13
N VAL A 443 4.94 -12.25 27.03
CA VAL A 443 5.92 -11.18 26.77
C VAL A 443 7.32 -11.78 26.88
N ILE A 444 8.09 -11.71 25.80
CA ILE A 444 9.32 -12.45 25.61
C ILE A 444 10.43 -11.50 25.11
N SER A 445 11.46 -11.32 25.92
CA SER A 445 12.74 -10.76 25.49
C SER A 445 13.48 -11.75 24.59
N ILE A 446 13.88 -11.32 23.39
CA ILE A 446 14.64 -12.15 22.43
C ILE A 446 16.07 -12.46 22.88
N GLU A 447 16.62 -11.73 23.87
CA GLU A 447 17.92 -12.08 24.49
C GLU A 447 17.89 -13.52 25.02
N THR A 448 16.72 -13.99 25.45
CA THR A 448 16.53 -15.35 25.99
C THR A 448 16.49 -16.47 24.94
N ILE A 449 16.51 -16.14 23.64
CA ILE A 449 16.36 -17.08 22.53
C ILE A 449 17.73 -17.41 21.87
N LEU A 450 18.82 -16.73 22.26
CA LEU A 450 20.16 -17.02 21.79
C LEU A 450 20.88 -18.02 22.75
N PRO A 451 21.49 -19.10 22.23
CA PRO A 451 22.19 -20.10 23.06
C PRO A 451 23.50 -19.61 23.68
#